data_AF-A0AAV8X2W5-F1
#
_entry.id   AF-A0AAV8X2W5-F1
#
_cell.length_a   1.000
_cell.length_b   1.000
_cell.length_c   1.000
_cell.angle_alpha   90.00
_cell.angle_beta   90.00
_cell.angle_gamma   90.00
#
_symmetry.space_group_name_H-M   'P 1'
#
loop_
_entity.id
_entity.type
_entity.pdbx_description
1 polymer ?
#
loop_
_entity_poly.entity_id
_entity_poly.type
_entity_poly.pdbx_seq_one_letter_code
_entity_poly.pdbx_strand_id
1 'polypeptide(L)'
;MVSGKEFRSTLRKPLSLANKSQECRIVPAFTIQALQKGTCVIPPPKCNAAKEVPPKHAKFRQNYRRGNLPIAMEAKGGRVSWKVSKWIYFFYFVSQ
;
A
#
# COMPACT_ATOMS: atom_id res chain seq x y z
N MET A 1 -30.29 -12.23 30.82
CA MET A 1 -29.38 -11.72 29.77
C MET A 1 -28.67 -10.49 30.33
N VAL A 2 -27.36 -10.40 30.22
CA VAL A 2 -26.58 -9.23 30.69
C VAL A 2 -26.72 -8.11 29.65
N SER A 3 -26.95 -6.88 30.09
CA SER A 3 -27.02 -5.74 29.17
C SER A 3 -25.65 -5.47 28.53
N GLY A 4 -25.61 -5.03 27.27
CA GLY A 4 -24.35 -4.69 26.59
C GLY A 4 -23.53 -3.62 27.32
N LYS A 5 -24.18 -2.76 28.12
CA LYS A 5 -23.51 -1.77 28.97
C LYS A 5 -22.83 -2.42 30.18
N GLU A 6 -23.47 -3.41 30.78
CA GLU A 6 -22.94 -4.18 31.91
C GLU A 6 -21.79 -5.09 31.47
N PHE A 7 -21.91 -5.73 30.31
CA PHE A 7 -20.84 -6.53 29.74
C PHE A 7 -19.56 -5.71 29.49
N ARG A 8 -19.71 -4.49 28.96
CA ARG A 8 -18.54 -3.62 28.73
C ARG A 8 -17.91 -3.11 30.03
N SER A 9 -18.70 -2.95 31.09
CA SER A 9 -18.18 -2.50 32.39
C SER A 9 -17.40 -3.60 33.12
N THR A 10 -17.69 -4.88 32.87
CA THR A 10 -16.94 -6.00 33.46
C THR A 10 -15.56 -6.19 32.83
N LEU A 11 -15.39 -5.93 31.53
CA LEU A 11 -14.10 -6.09 30.83
C LEU A 11 -12.98 -5.18 31.35
N ARG A 12 -13.34 -4.01 31.91
CA ARG A 12 -12.39 -3.05 32.48
C ARG A 12 -11.97 -3.37 33.92
N LYS A 13 -12.65 -4.31 34.58
CA LYS A 13 -12.31 -4.70 35.95
C LYS A 13 -10.99 -5.47 35.92
N PRO A 14 -10.06 -5.20 36.85
CA PRO A 14 -8.87 -6.03 36.98
C PRO A 14 -9.31 -7.47 37.27
N LEU A 15 -8.70 -8.44 36.59
CA LEU A 15 -8.87 -9.84 36.93
C LEU A 15 -8.42 -10.01 38.40
N SER A 16 -9.28 -10.59 39.25
CA SER A 16 -9.03 -10.72 40.69
C SER A 16 -7.76 -11.49 41.02
N LEU A 17 -7.26 -12.30 40.08
CA LEU A 17 -6.05 -13.11 40.19
C LEU A 17 -4.83 -12.53 39.44
N ALA A 18 -4.94 -11.36 38.81
CA ALA A 18 -3.84 -10.83 38.00
C ALA A 18 -2.77 -10.18 38.88
N ASN A 19 -1.60 -10.82 38.93
CA ASN A 19 -0.40 -10.27 39.54
C ASN A 19 -0.04 -8.93 38.88
N LYS A 20 0.25 -7.90 39.69
CA LYS A 20 0.49 -6.50 39.25
C LYS A 20 1.73 -6.32 38.35
N SER A 21 2.55 -7.34 38.15
CA SER A 21 3.86 -7.25 37.48
C SER A 21 3.90 -7.77 36.03
N GLN A 22 2.78 -8.17 35.44
CA GLN A 22 2.80 -8.82 34.13
C GLN A 22 2.78 -7.79 32.98
N GLU A 23 3.79 -7.90 32.15
CA GLU A 23 3.91 -7.28 30.84
C GLU A 23 2.59 -7.39 30.05
N CYS A 24 2.27 -6.35 29.29
CA CYS A 24 0.98 -6.23 28.62
C CYS A 24 0.75 -7.39 27.64
N ARG A 25 -0.36 -8.14 27.78
CA ARG A 25 -0.65 -9.28 26.89
C ARG A 25 -1.00 -8.79 25.49
N ILE A 26 -0.21 -9.19 24.49
CA ILE A 26 -0.46 -8.82 23.09
C ILE A 26 -1.68 -9.58 22.56
N VAL A 27 -2.64 -8.85 21.96
CA VAL A 27 -3.90 -9.40 21.43
C VAL A 27 -4.23 -8.82 20.04
N PRO A 28 -4.97 -9.57 19.21
CA PRO A 28 -5.44 -9.07 17.92
C PRO A 28 -6.41 -7.88 18.07
N ALA A 29 -6.38 -6.97 17.10
CA ALA A 29 -7.27 -5.83 17.02
C ALA A 29 -8.74 -6.27 16.84
N PHE A 30 -9.67 -5.40 17.23
CA PHE A 30 -11.11 -5.58 17.06
C PHE A 30 -11.69 -6.84 17.75
N THR A 31 -11.06 -7.31 18.83
CA THR A 31 -11.55 -8.44 19.64
C THR A 31 -12.02 -7.99 21.02
N ILE A 32 -12.87 -8.79 21.69
CA ILE A 32 -13.31 -8.54 23.07
C ILE A 32 -12.09 -8.51 24.02
N GLN A 33 -11.05 -9.28 23.73
CA GLN A 33 -9.81 -9.33 24.50
C GLN A 33 -9.05 -8.01 24.46
N ALA A 34 -9.12 -7.27 23.34
CA ALA A 34 -8.54 -5.93 23.22
C ALA A 34 -9.20 -4.89 24.15
N LEU A 35 -10.41 -5.17 24.65
CA LEU A 35 -11.11 -4.33 25.62
C LEU A 35 -10.81 -4.72 27.07
N GLN A 36 -10.15 -5.85 27.30
CA GLN A 36 -9.80 -6.33 28.63
C GLN A 36 -8.64 -5.51 29.20
N LYS A 37 -8.62 -5.33 30.53
CA LYS A 37 -7.52 -4.62 31.19
C LYS A 37 -6.22 -5.43 31.12
N GLY A 38 -5.10 -4.76 30.83
CA GLY A 38 -3.77 -5.39 30.79
C GLY A 38 -3.42 -6.06 29.46
N THR A 39 -4.19 -5.78 28.40
CA THR A 39 -3.90 -6.24 27.03
C THR A 39 -3.46 -5.08 26.15
N CYS A 40 -2.58 -5.37 25.20
CA CYS A 40 -2.05 -4.43 24.22
C CYS A 40 -2.38 -4.92 22.83
N VAL A 41 -2.90 -4.04 21.99
CA VAL A 41 -3.30 -4.40 20.63
C VAL A 41 -2.07 -4.45 19.73
N ILE A 42 -1.99 -5.47 18.89
CA ILE A 42 -0.97 -5.55 17.83
C ILE A 42 -1.08 -4.29 16.95
N PRO A 43 0.00 -3.52 16.77
CA PRO A 43 -0.03 -2.34 15.93
C PRO A 43 -0.33 -2.74 14.48
N PRO A 44 -0.98 -1.87 13.69
CA PRO A 44 -1.22 -2.13 12.29
C PRO A 44 0.12 -2.37 11.55
N PRO A 45 0.10 -3.17 10.47
CA PRO A 45 1.29 -3.37 9.66
C PRO A 45 1.81 -2.03 9.16
N LYS A 46 3.14 -1.87 9.16
CA LYS A 46 3.78 -0.63 8.69
C LYS A 46 3.42 -0.40 7.22
N CYS A 47 2.67 0.65 6.95
CA CYS A 47 2.42 1.13 5.60
C CYS A 47 3.72 1.73 5.06
N ASN A 48 4.45 0.97 4.26
CA ASN A 48 5.70 1.37 3.62
C ASN A 48 5.44 2.37 2.46
N ALA A 49 4.69 3.45 2.72
CA ALA A 49 4.23 4.39 1.70
C ALA A 49 5.38 5.10 0.97
N ALA A 50 6.47 5.39 1.68
CA ALA A 50 7.67 6.03 1.13
C ALA A 50 8.74 5.03 0.66
N LYS A 51 8.45 3.72 0.70
CA LYS A 51 9.43 2.72 0.26
C LYS A 51 9.48 2.72 -1.26
N GLU A 52 10.67 2.96 -1.80
CA GLU A 52 10.90 2.87 -3.24
C GLU A 52 10.52 1.47 -3.75
N VAL A 53 9.63 1.45 -4.73
CA VAL A 53 9.27 0.22 -5.44
C VAL A 53 10.14 0.16 -6.70
N PRO A 54 10.81 -0.96 -6.98
CA PRO A 54 11.60 -1.08 -8.21
C PRO A 54 10.71 -0.79 -9.42
N PRO A 55 11.17 0.03 -10.38
CA PRO A 55 10.37 0.40 -11.52
C PRO A 55 10.03 -0.86 -12.33
N LYS A 56 8.73 -1.13 -12.53
CA LYS A 56 8.29 -2.20 -13.43
C LYS A 56 8.85 -1.96 -14.83
N HIS A 57 9.12 -3.04 -15.55
CA HIS A 57 9.52 -2.95 -16.96
C HIS A 57 8.46 -2.18 -17.76
N ALA A 58 8.79 -0.97 -18.21
CA ALA A 58 7.87 -0.14 -18.97
C ALA A 58 7.71 -0.68 -20.40
N LYS A 59 6.46 -0.77 -20.88
CA LYS A 59 6.14 -1.07 -22.29
C LYS A 59 6.86 -0.13 -23.25
N PHE A 60 7.11 1.11 -22.83
CA PHE A 60 7.91 2.08 -23.56
C PHE A 60 9.31 1.56 -23.92
N ARG A 61 10.04 1.01 -22.94
CA ARG A 61 11.41 0.48 -23.16
C ARG A 61 11.41 -0.67 -24.16
N GLN A 62 10.38 -1.53 -24.12
CA GLN A 62 10.22 -2.63 -25.06
C GLN A 62 9.94 -2.12 -26.48
N ASN A 63 9.00 -1.19 -26.65
CA ASN A 63 8.64 -0.63 -27.95
C ASN A 63 9.77 0.22 -28.56
N TYR A 64 10.54 0.93 -27.74
CA TYR A 64 11.73 1.67 -28.17
C TYR A 64 12.79 0.73 -28.74
N ARG A 65 13.11 -0.36 -28.03
CA ARG A 65 14.08 -1.37 -28.49
C ARG A 65 13.62 -2.09 -29.77
N ARG A 66 12.31 -2.33 -29.91
CA ARG A 66 11.72 -2.94 -31.10
C ARG A 66 11.67 -2.00 -32.31
N GLY A 67 11.76 -0.69 -32.10
CA GLY A 67 11.63 0.31 -33.17
C GLY A 67 10.18 0.61 -33.57
N ASN A 68 9.19 0.21 -32.76
CA ASN A 68 7.76 0.42 -33.04
C ASN A 68 7.29 1.87 -32.81
N LEU A 69 8.14 2.70 -32.19
CA LEU A 69 7.83 4.09 -31.92
C LEU A 69 8.22 4.95 -33.13
N PRO A 70 7.35 5.85 -33.60
CA PRO A 70 7.65 6.75 -34.73
C PRO A 70 8.52 7.95 -34.29
N ILE A 71 9.57 7.67 -33.51
CA ILE A 71 10.47 8.66 -32.91
C ILE A 71 11.89 8.26 -33.32
N ALA A 72 12.69 9.24 -33.75
CA ALA A 72 14.12 9.08 -33.96
C ALA A 72 14.90 10.10 -33.13
N MET A 73 16.13 9.74 -32.81
CA MET A 73 17.11 10.68 -32.26
C MET A 73 17.91 11.26 -33.42
N GLU A 74 18.12 12.58 -33.42
CA GLU A 74 18.98 13.21 -34.42
C GLU A 74 20.44 12.77 -34.22
N ALA A 75 21.18 12.54 -35.31
CA ALA A 75 22.53 11.97 -35.27
C ALA A 75 23.55 12.83 -34.51
N LYS A 76 23.34 14.15 -34.47
CA LYS A 76 24.17 15.10 -33.70
C LYS A 76 23.75 15.20 -32.22
N GLY A 77 22.77 14.41 -31.79
CA GLY A 77 22.21 14.46 -30.45
C GLY A 77 21.38 15.71 -30.19
N GLY A 78 20.56 15.68 -29.14
CA GLY A 78 19.91 16.87 -28.60
C GLY A 78 18.51 17.20 -29.14
N ARG A 79 18.03 16.54 -30.21
CA ARG A 79 16.64 16.71 -30.67
C ARG A 79 15.98 15.39 -31.05
N VAL A 80 14.69 15.32 -30.73
CA VAL A 80 13.80 14.22 -31.10
C VAL A 80 13.06 14.61 -32.37
N SER A 81 13.15 13.77 -33.41
CA SER A 81 12.40 13.93 -34.64
C SER A 81 11.27 12.90 -34.72
N TRP A 82 10.13 13.32 -35.28
CA TRP A 82 9.01 12.44 -35.54
C TRP A 82 9.15 11.84 -36.93
N LYS A 83 9.12 10.51 -37.03
CA LYS A 83 9.17 9.81 -38.32
C LYS A 83 7.84 9.89 -39.08
N VAL A 84 6.74 10.13 -38.35
CA VAL A 84 5.37 10.15 -38.87
C VAL A 84 4.64 11.35 -38.28
N SER A 85 3.66 11.90 -39.01
CA SER A 85 2.79 12.98 -38.54
C SER A 85 2.17 12.66 -37.17
N LYS A 86 2.22 13.62 -36.25
CA LYS A 86 1.72 13.48 -34.87
C LYS A 86 0.26 12.99 -34.80
N TRP A 87 -0.57 13.39 -35.76
CA TRP A 87 -1.97 12.98 -35.87
C TRP A 87 -2.13 11.47 -36.00
N ILE A 88 -1.34 10.82 -36.86
CA ILE A 88 -1.40 9.37 -37.06
C ILE A 88 -1.00 8.65 -35.77
N TYR A 89 0.01 9.13 -35.05
CA TYR A 89 0.40 8.51 -33.78
C TYR A 89 -0.72 8.57 -32.71
N PHE A 90 -1.42 9.69 -32.60
CA PHE A 90 -2.49 9.86 -31.61
C PHE A 90 -3.63 8.84 -31.81
N PHE A 91 -4.06 8.63 -33.06
CA PHE A 91 -5.12 7.67 -33.38
C PHE A 91 -4.73 6.21 -33.08
N TYR A 92 -3.46 5.84 -33.30
CA TYR A 92 -3.04 4.43 -33.16
C TYR A 92 -2.52 4.04 -31.77
N PHE A 93 -1.94 4.98 -31.01
CA PHE A 93 -1.22 4.64 -29.76
C PHE A 93 -1.82 5.23 -28.48
N VAL A 94 -2.64 6.29 -28.57
CA VAL A 94 -3.19 6.98 -27.39
C VAL A 94 -4.69 6.70 -27.20
N SER A 95 -5.40 6.35 -28.27
CA SER A 95 -6.85 6.14 -28.24
C SER A 95 -7.30 4.69 -28.00
N GLN A 96 -6.40 3.78 -27.63
CA GLN A 96 -6.71 2.41 -27.18
C GLN A 96 -6.51 2.28 -25.67
#